data_AF-A0A2Z3I758-F1
#
_entry.id   AF-A0A2Z3I758-F1
#
_cell.length_a   1.000
_cell.length_b   1.000
_cell.length_c   1.000
_cell.angle_alpha   90.00
_cell.angle_beta   90.00
_cell.angle_gamma   90.00
#
_symmetry.space_group_name_H-M   'P 1'
#
loop_
_entity.id
_entity.type
_entity.pdbx_description
1 polymer ?
#
loop_
_entity_poly.entity_id
_entity_poly.type
_entity_poly.pdbx_seq_one_letter_code
_entity_poly.pdbx_strand_id
1 'polypeptide(L)'
;MTAKFIRALRNDWKYINNWRGFANPSDGEGVVITYNFMTKVPDEPRVDPLPEINTSFTRYSITEQKVVRAALKIWSAYANIKFVKVDTQDAGIMFGQHRMYDPVEGFAGTLLYDPAKQAMRPTDVWLKSKGFTDGFLTTHRGLEVTLHEIGHALGLKHPFAGKARLTGDDRDSSIMSQDYSGPYNKPGIYDIAALQSIYGPPHKRMSTNTYKIGSDKLIWDGGGIDTVSAASAKAKAYIDMNDGSWSWVGKKAKSLLDDGQSWTGHFTQIEKAIGSRYDDKIVGNELDNTIQGGKGNDTITGGGGADRLFGGAGRDTFVFKSYADMGTLEHHDEIMDLQPGDKIDLRALHTTFLGTGASDALLSSGVAGQAYFNWSTQELRLDADGNGTADFAISMHRNAIDPGALVMI
;
A
#
# COMPACT_ATOMS: atom_id res chain seq x y z
N MET A 1 1.71 3.83 9.31
CA MET A 1 0.75 4.96 9.19
C MET A 1 0.14 4.93 7.79
N THR A 2 -1.14 4.62 7.66
CA THR A 2 -1.81 4.50 6.35
C THR A 2 -1.81 5.83 5.58
N ALA A 3 -1.60 5.78 4.26
CA ALA A 3 -1.58 6.95 3.38
C ALA A 3 -2.80 7.85 3.56
N LYS A 4 -2.64 9.17 3.37
CA LYS A 4 -3.76 10.12 3.47
C LYS A 4 -4.92 9.74 2.53
N PHE A 5 -4.63 9.35 1.29
CA PHE A 5 -5.67 8.98 0.33
C PHE A 5 -6.40 7.68 0.70
N ILE A 6 -5.68 6.70 1.27
CA ILE A 6 -6.33 5.48 1.78
C ILE A 6 -7.27 5.86 2.93
N ARG A 7 -6.83 6.68 3.89
CA ARG A 7 -7.72 7.20 4.96
C ARG A 7 -8.87 8.07 4.43
N ALA A 8 -8.73 8.66 3.25
CA ALA A 8 -9.77 9.46 2.61
C ALA A 8 -10.93 8.60 2.11
N LEU A 9 -10.67 7.35 1.72
CA LEU A 9 -11.63 6.45 1.10
C LEU A 9 -11.97 5.26 1.99
N ARG A 10 -11.04 4.74 2.77
CA ARG A 10 -11.27 3.70 3.76
C ARG A 10 -12.06 4.28 4.94
N ASN A 11 -13.07 3.55 5.39
CA ASN A 11 -13.79 3.93 6.59
C ASN A 11 -12.93 3.68 7.86
N ASP A 12 -12.78 4.70 8.70
CA ASP A 12 -11.79 4.73 9.80
C ASP A 12 -12.45 4.84 11.20
N TRP A 13 -13.73 4.46 11.36
CA TRP A 13 -14.43 4.61 12.64
C TRP A 13 -13.97 3.62 13.71
N LYS A 14 -14.04 4.02 14.99
CA LYS A 14 -13.61 3.25 16.19
C LYS A 14 -14.13 1.80 16.31
N TYR A 15 -15.04 1.37 15.44
CA TYR A 15 -15.62 0.03 15.37
C TYR A 15 -14.88 -0.93 14.39
N ILE A 16 -13.70 -0.57 13.85
CA ILE A 16 -12.94 -1.35 12.83
C ILE A 16 -12.60 -2.78 13.26
N ASN A 17 -12.38 -3.07 14.54
CA ASN A 17 -12.18 -4.45 14.99
C ASN A 17 -13.38 -5.35 14.66
N ASN A 18 -14.59 -4.77 14.54
CA ASN A 18 -15.80 -5.50 14.18
C ASN A 18 -16.02 -5.55 12.65
N TRP A 19 -15.54 -4.54 11.89
CA TRP A 19 -15.56 -4.54 10.42
C TRP A 19 -14.83 -5.77 9.86
N ARG A 20 -13.69 -6.14 10.48
CA ARG A 20 -12.97 -7.39 10.21
C ARG A 20 -13.85 -8.65 10.35
N GLY A 21 -14.68 -8.72 11.40
CA GLY A 21 -15.59 -9.85 11.60
C GLY A 21 -16.57 -10.12 10.44
N PHE A 22 -16.97 -9.07 9.69
CA PHE A 22 -17.78 -9.22 8.47
C PHE A 22 -16.92 -9.39 7.20
N ALA A 23 -15.83 -8.63 7.11
CA ALA A 23 -15.15 -8.38 5.86
C ALA A 23 -13.84 -9.15 5.69
N ASN A 24 -13.09 -9.48 6.76
CA ASN A 24 -11.95 -10.40 6.78
C ASN A 24 -11.31 -10.46 8.18
N PRO A 25 -10.71 -11.59 8.61
CA PRO A 25 -10.07 -11.68 9.91
C PRO A 25 -8.96 -10.64 10.13
N SER A 26 -8.24 -10.28 9.07
CA SER A 26 -7.23 -9.21 9.08
C SER A 26 -7.15 -8.48 7.73
N ASP A 27 -6.60 -7.27 7.74
CA ASP A 27 -6.40 -6.50 6.50
C ASP A 27 -5.49 -7.28 5.53
N GLY A 28 -5.81 -7.27 4.24
CA GLY A 28 -5.05 -8.01 3.23
C GLY A 28 -5.49 -9.46 3.07
N GLU A 29 -6.30 -9.99 3.99
CA GLU A 29 -6.94 -11.29 3.82
C GLU A 29 -8.15 -11.19 2.90
N GLY A 30 -8.31 -12.20 2.06
CA GLY A 30 -9.47 -12.29 1.18
C GLY A 30 -10.75 -12.64 1.93
N VAL A 31 -11.88 -12.46 1.25
CA VAL A 31 -13.20 -12.69 1.83
C VAL A 31 -14.17 -13.36 0.87
N VAL A 32 -15.09 -14.15 1.43
CA VAL A 32 -16.28 -14.62 0.73
C VAL A 32 -17.49 -13.83 1.23
N ILE A 33 -18.09 -13.01 0.37
CA ILE A 33 -19.29 -12.23 0.70
C ILE A 33 -20.49 -12.86 0.00
N THR A 34 -21.49 -13.27 0.78
CA THR A 34 -22.75 -13.76 0.19
C THR A 34 -23.60 -12.59 -0.30
N TYR A 35 -24.38 -12.79 -1.37
CA TYR A 35 -25.34 -11.78 -1.83
C TYR A 35 -26.66 -12.40 -2.31
N ASN A 36 -27.73 -11.60 -2.31
CA ASN A 36 -29.00 -11.98 -2.95
C ASN A 36 -29.81 -10.75 -3.37
N PHE A 37 -30.85 -10.97 -4.17
CA PHE A 37 -31.82 -9.94 -4.57
C PHE A 37 -33.05 -10.00 -3.67
N MET A 38 -33.49 -8.83 -3.23
CA MET A 38 -34.66 -8.71 -2.37
C MET A 38 -35.92 -9.16 -3.11
N THR A 39 -36.76 -9.97 -2.46
CA THR A 39 -38.09 -10.35 -2.96
C THR A 39 -39.20 -9.54 -2.30
N LYS A 40 -38.90 -8.94 -1.14
CA LYS A 40 -39.67 -7.95 -0.39
C LYS A 40 -38.70 -7.00 0.31
N VAL A 41 -39.18 -5.85 0.78
CA VAL A 41 -38.42 -5.05 1.73
C VAL A 41 -38.21 -5.86 3.02
N PRO A 42 -36.99 -5.92 3.59
CA PRO A 42 -36.76 -6.57 4.87
C PRO A 42 -37.59 -5.92 5.99
N ASP A 43 -38.15 -6.74 6.88
CA ASP A 43 -38.92 -6.24 8.03
C ASP A 43 -38.01 -5.47 9.01
N GLU A 44 -36.71 -5.82 9.03
CA GLU A 44 -35.62 -5.08 9.66
C GLU A 44 -34.58 -4.65 8.60
N PRO A 45 -34.77 -3.50 7.92
CA PRO A 45 -33.83 -3.00 6.94
C PRO A 45 -32.46 -2.71 7.59
N ARG A 46 -31.37 -3.02 6.88
CA ARG A 46 -29.98 -2.92 7.43
C ARG A 46 -29.34 -1.57 7.20
N VAL A 47 -30.08 -0.68 6.57
CA VAL A 47 -29.79 0.74 6.34
C VAL A 47 -31.08 1.44 6.70
N ASP A 48 -31.02 2.58 7.38
CA ASP A 48 -32.22 3.41 7.62
C ASP A 48 -32.80 3.81 6.26
N PRO A 49 -33.85 3.12 5.77
CA PRO A 49 -34.29 3.36 4.43
C PRO A 49 -35.16 4.60 4.44
N LEU A 50 -35.19 5.32 3.32
CA LEU A 50 -36.12 6.41 3.17
C LEU A 50 -37.57 5.92 3.42
N PRO A 51 -38.44 6.72 4.07
CA PRO A 51 -39.79 6.28 4.46
C PRO A 51 -40.63 5.69 3.30
N GLU A 52 -40.36 6.13 2.07
CA GLU A 52 -41.06 5.71 0.85
C GLU A 52 -40.56 4.37 0.26
N ILE A 53 -39.58 3.71 0.87
CA ILE A 53 -39.03 2.47 0.30
C ILE A 53 -40.07 1.34 0.22
N ASN A 54 -40.93 1.26 1.24
CA ASN A 54 -41.94 0.20 1.36
C ASN A 54 -43.00 0.30 0.26
N THR A 55 -43.37 1.52 -0.12
CA THR A 55 -44.40 1.79 -1.13
C THR A 55 -43.83 1.85 -2.54
N SER A 56 -42.52 2.02 -2.69
CA SER A 56 -41.84 2.16 -3.99
C SER A 56 -40.97 0.97 -4.39
N PHE A 57 -40.92 -0.08 -3.55
CA PHE A 57 -40.14 -1.29 -3.78
C PHE A 57 -40.47 -1.96 -5.11
N THR A 58 -39.42 -2.39 -5.81
CA THR A 58 -39.53 -3.22 -7.01
C THR A 58 -38.47 -4.30 -7.03
N ARG A 59 -38.77 -5.39 -7.73
CA ARG A 59 -37.85 -6.51 -7.91
C ARG A 59 -37.02 -6.31 -9.17
N TYR A 60 -35.75 -6.71 -9.08
CA TYR A 60 -34.87 -6.79 -10.24
C TYR A 60 -35.41 -7.77 -11.28
N SER A 61 -35.48 -7.31 -12.53
CA SER A 61 -35.58 -8.20 -13.69
C SER A 61 -34.30 -9.04 -13.86
N ILE A 62 -34.39 -10.13 -14.62
CA ILE A 62 -33.23 -10.99 -14.93
C ILE A 62 -32.08 -10.18 -15.56
N THR A 63 -32.41 -9.20 -16.41
CA THR A 63 -31.44 -8.32 -17.08
C THR A 63 -30.71 -7.43 -16.07
N GLU A 64 -31.43 -6.79 -15.16
CA GLU A 64 -30.82 -5.92 -14.14
C GLU A 64 -29.95 -6.72 -13.15
N GLN A 65 -30.37 -7.95 -12.80
CA GLN A 65 -29.52 -8.84 -12.00
C GLN A 65 -28.20 -9.19 -12.70
N LYS A 66 -28.17 -9.26 -14.05
CA LYS A 66 -26.92 -9.47 -14.79
C LYS A 66 -25.97 -8.28 -14.64
N VAL A 67 -26.49 -7.05 -14.62
CA VAL A 67 -25.69 -5.83 -14.39
C VAL A 67 -25.05 -5.88 -12.99
N VAL A 68 -25.83 -6.15 -11.95
CA VAL A 68 -25.31 -6.25 -10.57
C VAL A 68 -24.21 -7.32 -10.48
N ARG A 69 -24.42 -8.51 -11.08
CA ARG A 69 -23.40 -9.56 -11.12
C ARG A 69 -22.13 -9.13 -11.88
N ALA A 70 -22.25 -8.35 -12.94
CA ALA A 70 -21.11 -7.81 -13.66
C ALA A 70 -20.33 -6.79 -12.79
N ALA A 71 -21.04 -5.92 -12.07
CA ALA A 71 -20.43 -4.97 -11.14
C ALA A 71 -19.69 -5.66 -9.99
N LEU A 72 -20.28 -6.69 -9.39
CA LEU A 72 -19.61 -7.54 -8.39
C LEU A 72 -18.34 -8.18 -8.95
N LYS A 73 -18.38 -8.69 -10.19
CA LYS A 73 -17.20 -9.27 -10.87
C LYS A 73 -16.10 -8.23 -11.10
N ILE A 74 -16.46 -6.97 -11.40
CA ILE A 74 -15.48 -5.89 -11.54
C ILE A 74 -14.72 -5.68 -10.23
N TRP A 75 -15.43 -5.60 -9.09
CA TRP A 75 -14.76 -5.46 -7.79
C TRP A 75 -13.86 -6.66 -7.45
N SER A 76 -14.33 -7.89 -7.69
CA SER A 76 -13.51 -9.11 -7.52
C SER A 76 -12.28 -9.16 -8.43
N ALA A 77 -12.26 -8.42 -9.55
CA ALA A 77 -11.10 -8.35 -10.42
C ALA A 77 -9.99 -7.44 -9.88
N TYR A 78 -10.28 -6.61 -8.87
CA TYR A 78 -9.33 -5.66 -8.29
C TYR A 78 -9.03 -5.90 -6.81
N ALA A 79 -9.81 -6.71 -6.11
CA ALA A 79 -9.55 -7.05 -4.71
C ALA A 79 -9.89 -8.52 -4.43
N ASN A 80 -9.30 -9.11 -3.39
CA ASN A 80 -9.49 -10.52 -3.01
C ASN A 80 -10.87 -10.78 -2.38
N ILE A 81 -11.91 -10.59 -3.17
CA ILE A 81 -13.30 -10.68 -2.75
C ILE A 81 -13.99 -11.70 -3.64
N LYS A 82 -14.60 -12.73 -3.06
CA LYS A 82 -15.42 -13.72 -3.76
C LYS A 82 -16.89 -13.51 -3.41
N PHE A 83 -17.69 -13.13 -4.39
CA PHE A 83 -19.15 -13.02 -4.20
C PHE A 83 -19.86 -14.35 -4.48
N VAL A 84 -20.71 -14.78 -3.55
CA VAL A 84 -21.48 -16.03 -3.67
C VAL A 84 -22.96 -15.73 -3.55
N LYS A 85 -23.75 -16.07 -4.58
CA LYS A 85 -25.20 -15.91 -4.48
C LYS A 85 -25.77 -16.94 -3.51
N VAL A 86 -26.68 -16.51 -2.63
CA VAL A 86 -27.52 -17.40 -1.81
C VAL A 86 -29.00 -17.18 -2.13
N ASP A 87 -29.87 -18.03 -1.62
CA ASP A 87 -31.33 -17.96 -1.84
C ASP A 87 -32.12 -17.48 -0.61
N THR A 88 -31.42 -17.05 0.45
CA THR A 88 -32.03 -16.48 1.66
C THR A 88 -32.23 -14.96 1.53
N GLN A 89 -33.18 -14.39 2.26
CA GLN A 89 -33.33 -12.93 2.42
C GLN A 89 -32.42 -12.37 3.53
N ASP A 90 -31.29 -13.04 3.78
CA ASP A 90 -30.30 -12.71 4.82
C ASP A 90 -28.89 -13.03 4.30
N ALA A 91 -28.59 -12.55 3.10
CA ALA A 91 -27.25 -12.62 2.53
C ALA A 91 -26.36 -11.50 3.10
N GLY A 92 -25.06 -11.54 2.85
CA GLY A 92 -24.18 -10.42 3.15
C GLY A 92 -24.70 -9.13 2.49
N ILE A 93 -24.66 -9.02 1.17
CA ILE A 93 -25.22 -7.86 0.48
C ILE A 93 -26.59 -8.21 -0.09
N MET A 94 -27.62 -7.44 0.26
CA MET A 94 -28.95 -7.58 -0.33
C MET A 94 -29.17 -6.41 -1.29
N PHE A 95 -29.64 -6.73 -2.49
CA PHE A 95 -29.92 -5.73 -3.53
C PHE A 95 -31.42 -5.51 -3.66
N GLY A 96 -31.87 -4.28 -3.40
CA GLY A 96 -33.26 -3.82 -3.58
C GLY A 96 -33.38 -2.77 -4.70
N GLN A 97 -34.58 -2.61 -5.27
CA GLN A 97 -34.88 -1.46 -6.14
C GLN A 97 -36.03 -0.62 -5.63
N HIS A 98 -36.03 0.66 -6.00
CA HIS A 98 -37.07 1.61 -5.65
C HIS A 98 -37.51 2.50 -6.83
N ARG A 99 -38.68 3.12 -6.68
CA ARG A 99 -39.26 4.10 -7.62
C ARG A 99 -39.54 5.47 -7.01
N MET A 100 -38.88 5.78 -5.90
CA MET A 100 -38.96 7.08 -5.24
C MET A 100 -38.73 8.24 -6.24
N TYR A 101 -39.47 9.33 -6.02
CA TYR A 101 -39.51 10.50 -6.92
C TYR A 101 -38.26 11.39 -6.79
N ASP A 102 -37.55 11.28 -5.67
CA ASP A 102 -36.33 12.03 -5.31
C ASP A 102 -35.15 11.77 -6.29
N PRO A 103 -34.12 12.65 -6.40
CA PRO A 103 -33.01 12.46 -7.33
C PRO A 103 -32.04 11.35 -6.87
N VAL A 104 -32.38 10.61 -5.81
CA VAL A 104 -31.62 9.47 -5.33
C VAL A 104 -31.64 8.37 -6.39
N GLU A 105 -30.51 8.17 -7.05
CA GLU A 105 -30.33 7.13 -8.07
C GLU A 105 -29.90 5.78 -7.44
N GLY A 106 -29.25 5.87 -6.28
CA GLY A 106 -28.86 4.74 -5.47
C GLY A 106 -28.45 5.21 -4.08
N PHE A 107 -28.46 4.28 -3.14
CA PHE A 107 -27.87 4.46 -1.83
C PHE A 107 -27.51 3.11 -1.21
N ALA A 108 -26.41 3.10 -0.48
CA ALA A 108 -26.00 2.04 0.41
C ALA A 108 -25.66 2.65 1.77
N GLY A 109 -26.02 1.93 2.84
CA GLY A 109 -25.58 2.32 4.17
C GLY A 109 -24.08 2.09 4.35
N THR A 110 -23.59 2.47 5.53
CA THR A 110 -22.30 2.00 6.04
C THR A 110 -22.52 0.79 6.94
N LEU A 111 -21.55 -0.12 7.04
CA LEU A 111 -21.60 -1.30 7.90
C LEU A 111 -22.04 -0.96 9.33
N LEU A 112 -23.06 -1.65 9.85
CA LEU A 112 -23.62 -1.44 11.19
C LEU A 112 -23.29 -2.62 12.10
N TYR A 113 -22.93 -2.36 13.36
CA TYR A 113 -22.81 -3.42 14.36
C TYR A 113 -24.19 -3.72 14.95
N ASP A 114 -24.62 -4.98 14.96
CA ASP A 114 -25.82 -5.45 15.64
C ASP A 114 -25.43 -6.05 17.00
N PRO A 115 -25.68 -5.35 18.13
CA PRO A 115 -25.31 -5.85 19.45
C PRO A 115 -26.07 -7.10 19.87
N ALA A 116 -27.29 -7.32 19.36
CA ALA A 116 -28.10 -8.48 19.68
C ALA A 116 -27.59 -9.75 18.99
N LYS A 117 -27.04 -9.61 17.78
CA LYS A 117 -26.41 -10.70 17.02
C LYS A 117 -24.92 -10.85 17.26
N GLN A 118 -24.31 -9.93 18.02
CA GLN A 118 -22.87 -9.80 18.22
C GLN A 118 -22.07 -9.83 16.90
N ALA A 119 -22.66 -9.31 15.83
CA ALA A 119 -22.11 -9.38 14.47
C ALA A 119 -22.33 -8.06 13.73
N MET A 120 -21.45 -7.73 12.78
CA MET A 120 -21.72 -6.64 11.85
C MET A 120 -22.78 -7.09 10.84
N ARG A 121 -23.80 -6.26 10.64
CA ARG A 121 -24.76 -6.38 9.55
C ARG A 121 -24.25 -5.62 8.33
N PRO A 122 -23.98 -6.32 7.22
CA PRO A 122 -23.75 -5.69 5.94
C PRO A 122 -24.93 -4.87 5.44
N THR A 123 -24.61 -3.97 4.52
CA THR A 123 -25.51 -2.93 4.08
C THR A 123 -26.34 -3.44 2.91
N ASP A 124 -27.56 -2.94 2.84
CA ASP A 124 -28.39 -3.10 1.66
C ASP A 124 -27.93 -2.10 0.59
N VAL A 125 -27.93 -2.55 -0.66
CA VAL A 125 -27.71 -1.69 -1.82
C VAL A 125 -29.06 -1.47 -2.49
N TRP A 126 -29.50 -0.22 -2.53
CA TRP A 126 -30.75 0.20 -3.13
C TRP A 126 -30.48 1.00 -4.40
N LEU A 127 -31.11 0.59 -5.51
CA LEU A 127 -30.92 1.22 -6.81
C LEU A 127 -32.25 1.61 -7.44
N LYS A 128 -32.26 2.67 -8.24
CA LYS A 128 -33.46 3.11 -8.94
C LYS A 128 -33.92 2.12 -10.01
N SER A 129 -35.23 1.87 -10.08
CA SER A 129 -35.84 0.91 -11.02
C SER A 129 -36.20 1.50 -12.39
N LYS A 130 -36.72 2.74 -12.47
CA LYS A 130 -37.22 3.31 -13.75
C LYS A 130 -37.26 4.84 -13.81
N GLY A 131 -37.13 5.35 -15.05
CA GLY A 131 -37.02 6.76 -15.49
C GLY A 131 -36.48 6.90 -16.94
N PHE A 132 -35.91 5.82 -17.51
CA PHE A 132 -35.38 5.71 -18.88
C PHE A 132 -35.96 4.47 -19.58
N THR A 133 -36.04 4.48 -20.92
CA THR A 133 -36.81 3.52 -21.75
C THR A 133 -36.39 2.04 -21.64
N ASP A 134 -35.14 1.74 -21.24
CA ASP A 134 -34.58 0.37 -21.19
C ASP A 134 -34.15 -0.11 -19.78
N GLY A 135 -34.58 0.59 -18.72
CA GLY A 135 -34.19 0.33 -17.32
C GLY A 135 -32.94 1.10 -16.89
N PHE A 136 -32.93 1.72 -15.71
CA PHE A 136 -31.83 2.60 -15.28
C PHE A 136 -30.47 1.88 -15.26
N LEU A 137 -30.44 0.65 -14.76
CA LEU A 137 -29.21 -0.13 -14.58
C LEU A 137 -28.54 -0.55 -15.90
N THR A 138 -29.27 -0.60 -17.02
CA THR A 138 -28.69 -0.96 -18.32
C THR A 138 -27.99 0.24 -18.98
N THR A 139 -28.14 1.44 -18.42
CA THR A 139 -27.43 2.65 -18.85
C THR A 139 -26.02 2.72 -18.28
N HIS A 140 -25.15 3.51 -18.92
CA HIS A 140 -23.81 3.83 -18.38
C HIS A 140 -23.89 4.40 -16.96
N ARG A 141 -24.84 5.29 -16.71
CA ARG A 141 -25.09 5.90 -15.40
C ARG A 141 -25.51 4.87 -14.35
N GLY A 142 -26.35 3.92 -14.72
CA GLY A 142 -26.83 2.88 -13.83
C GLY A 142 -25.72 1.92 -13.39
N LEU A 143 -24.84 1.50 -14.31
CA LEU A 143 -23.67 0.68 -13.96
C LEU A 143 -22.74 1.44 -13.01
N GLU A 144 -22.52 2.71 -13.26
CA GLU A 144 -21.66 3.56 -12.45
C GLU A 144 -22.17 3.72 -11.01
N VAL A 145 -23.46 4.05 -10.84
CA VAL A 145 -24.10 4.10 -9.52
C VAL A 145 -24.06 2.71 -8.85
N THR A 146 -24.27 1.64 -9.62
CA THR A 146 -24.15 0.27 -9.08
C THR A 146 -22.74 0.00 -8.53
N LEU A 147 -21.69 0.38 -9.25
CA LEU A 147 -20.31 0.24 -8.77
C LEU A 147 -20.06 1.08 -7.51
N HIS A 148 -20.51 2.33 -7.50
CA HIS A 148 -20.40 3.26 -6.38
C HIS A 148 -21.04 2.70 -5.10
N GLU A 149 -22.31 2.27 -5.17
CA GLU A 149 -23.01 1.77 -3.98
C GLU A 149 -22.44 0.44 -3.47
N ILE A 150 -21.93 -0.41 -4.38
CA ILE A 150 -21.16 -1.59 -3.96
C ILE A 150 -19.87 -1.17 -3.26
N GLY A 151 -19.18 -0.12 -3.73
CA GLY A 151 -18.00 0.45 -3.06
C GLY A 151 -18.29 0.83 -1.60
N HIS A 152 -19.43 1.48 -1.35
CA HIS A 152 -19.91 1.75 0.02
C HIS A 152 -20.15 0.48 0.84
N ALA A 153 -20.82 -0.52 0.25
CA ALA A 153 -21.04 -1.82 0.91
C ALA A 153 -19.74 -2.56 1.24
N LEU A 154 -18.67 -2.30 0.47
CA LEU A 154 -17.31 -2.82 0.70
C LEU A 154 -16.46 -1.95 1.64
N GLY A 155 -17.01 -0.87 2.19
CA GLY A 155 -16.34 -0.04 3.19
C GLY A 155 -15.58 1.18 2.63
N LEU A 156 -15.81 1.54 1.37
CA LEU A 156 -15.36 2.81 0.83
C LEU A 156 -16.32 3.95 1.22
N LYS A 157 -15.78 5.15 1.42
CA LYS A 157 -16.54 6.40 1.61
C LYS A 157 -16.18 7.37 0.50
N HIS A 158 -16.96 8.45 0.39
CA HIS A 158 -16.65 9.50 -0.56
C HIS A 158 -15.29 10.17 -0.25
N PRO A 159 -14.50 10.57 -1.26
CA PRO A 159 -13.17 11.14 -1.08
C PRO A 159 -13.15 12.51 -0.38
N PHE A 160 -14.30 13.19 -0.30
CA PHE A 160 -14.52 14.44 0.45
C PHE A 160 -15.07 14.22 1.87
N ALA A 161 -15.40 12.97 2.24
CA ALA A 161 -15.92 12.63 3.56
C ALA A 161 -14.79 12.52 4.60
N GLY A 162 -15.05 13.02 5.81
CA GLY A 162 -14.10 12.96 6.92
C GLY A 162 -12.92 13.95 6.82
N LYS A 163 -11.92 13.78 7.69
CA LYS A 163 -10.81 14.73 7.87
C LYS A 163 -9.70 14.61 6.82
N ALA A 164 -9.59 13.48 6.13
CA ALA A 164 -8.47 13.15 5.26
C ALA A 164 -8.77 13.37 3.77
N ARG A 165 -9.49 14.43 3.40
CA ARG A 165 -9.97 14.68 2.02
C ARG A 165 -8.88 14.56 0.94
N LEU A 166 -9.22 13.93 -0.18
CA LEU A 166 -8.39 13.96 -1.40
C LEU A 166 -8.36 15.38 -1.99
N THR A 167 -7.20 15.75 -2.54
CA THR A 167 -7.02 17.00 -3.29
C THR A 167 -7.06 16.67 -4.78
N GLY A 168 -8.02 17.23 -5.51
CA GLY A 168 -8.35 16.79 -6.87
C GLY A 168 -9.51 15.80 -6.81
N ASP A 169 -10.73 16.33 -6.82
CA ASP A 169 -11.98 15.56 -6.85
C ASP A 169 -12.29 15.19 -8.30
N ASP A 170 -11.38 14.48 -8.96
CA ASP A 170 -11.59 14.00 -10.33
C ASP A 170 -11.85 12.50 -10.35
N ARG A 171 -12.72 12.08 -11.26
CA ARG A 171 -13.20 10.70 -11.35
C ARG A 171 -12.21 9.70 -11.93
N ASP A 172 -11.20 10.20 -12.61
CA ASP A 172 -10.04 9.41 -13.02
C ASP A 172 -9.36 8.78 -11.80
N SER A 173 -9.60 9.34 -10.61
CA SER A 173 -9.03 8.91 -9.36
C SER A 173 -9.92 7.99 -8.50
N SER A 174 -11.25 8.16 -8.54
CA SER A 174 -12.20 7.38 -7.72
C SER A 174 -13.66 7.40 -8.25
N ILE A 175 -14.29 6.23 -8.34
CA ILE A 175 -15.73 6.04 -8.60
C ILE A 175 -16.60 6.54 -7.43
N MET A 176 -15.99 6.73 -6.26
CA MET A 176 -16.63 7.29 -5.08
C MET A 176 -16.73 8.82 -5.14
N SER A 177 -16.17 9.49 -6.15
CA SER A 177 -16.29 10.94 -6.35
C SER A 177 -17.69 11.37 -6.82
N GLN A 178 -18.05 12.61 -6.50
CA GLN A 178 -19.25 13.30 -7.00
C GLN A 178 -19.00 14.08 -8.30
N ASP A 179 -17.75 14.23 -8.76
CA ASP A 179 -17.47 14.80 -10.08
C ASP A 179 -17.69 13.73 -11.15
N TYR A 180 -18.58 13.99 -12.12
CA TYR A 180 -19.06 13.01 -13.10
C TYR A 180 -18.22 12.91 -14.40
N SER A 181 -17.02 13.50 -14.51
CA SER A 181 -16.19 13.36 -15.73
C SER A 181 -15.15 12.23 -15.65
N GLY A 182 -15.24 11.17 -16.48
CA GLY A 182 -14.21 10.10 -16.55
C GLY A 182 -14.75 8.72 -17.01
N PRO A 183 -13.95 7.63 -16.98
CA PRO A 183 -14.40 6.30 -17.36
C PRO A 183 -15.37 5.68 -16.33
N TYR A 184 -16.62 5.42 -16.74
CA TYR A 184 -17.75 5.09 -15.87
C TYR A 184 -17.89 3.61 -15.45
N ASN A 185 -16.99 2.74 -15.91
CA ASN A 185 -17.17 1.29 -15.86
C ASN A 185 -16.12 0.55 -15.03
N LYS A 186 -15.34 1.26 -14.21
CA LYS A 186 -14.31 0.67 -13.34
C LYS A 186 -14.02 1.54 -12.12
N PRO A 187 -13.53 0.95 -11.02
CA PRO A 187 -12.96 1.69 -9.91
C PRO A 187 -11.72 2.51 -10.35
N GLY A 188 -11.53 3.67 -9.73
CA GLY A 188 -10.34 4.50 -9.90
C GLY A 188 -9.15 3.98 -9.10
N ILE A 189 -7.96 4.52 -9.35
CA ILE A 189 -6.73 4.03 -8.72
C ILE A 189 -6.76 4.11 -7.19
N TYR A 190 -7.39 5.15 -6.62
CA TYR A 190 -7.49 5.29 -5.17
C TYR A 190 -8.53 4.35 -4.57
N ASP A 191 -9.60 4.03 -5.29
CA ASP A 191 -10.54 2.98 -4.85
C ASP A 191 -9.83 1.64 -4.77
N ILE A 192 -9.07 1.30 -5.82
CA ILE A 192 -8.33 0.04 -5.89
C ILE A 192 -7.31 -0.02 -4.74
N ALA A 193 -6.51 1.03 -4.55
CA ALA A 193 -5.52 1.07 -3.48
C ALA A 193 -6.16 1.01 -2.08
N ALA A 194 -7.27 1.71 -1.85
CA ALA A 194 -8.00 1.66 -0.59
C ALA A 194 -8.61 0.27 -0.36
N LEU A 195 -9.25 -0.30 -1.37
CA LEU A 195 -9.90 -1.61 -1.29
C LEU A 195 -8.89 -2.75 -1.12
N GLN A 196 -7.75 -2.68 -1.79
CA GLN A 196 -6.68 -3.67 -1.61
C GLN A 196 -5.95 -3.49 -0.27
N SER A 197 -5.90 -2.29 0.32
CA SER A 197 -5.43 -2.12 1.70
C SER A 197 -6.34 -2.82 2.71
N ILE A 198 -7.57 -3.10 2.30
CA ILE A 198 -8.59 -3.74 3.10
C ILE A 198 -8.57 -5.25 2.86
N TYR A 199 -8.74 -5.69 1.62
CA TYR A 199 -8.96 -7.09 1.26
C TYR A 199 -7.74 -7.77 0.62
N GLY A 200 -6.68 -7.02 0.33
CA GLY A 200 -5.55 -7.49 -0.45
C GLY A 200 -5.84 -7.56 -1.96
N PRO A 201 -4.79 -7.73 -2.78
CA PRO A 201 -4.93 -7.91 -4.23
C PRO A 201 -5.59 -9.26 -4.55
N PRO A 202 -6.34 -9.38 -5.66
CA PRO A 202 -7.15 -10.56 -5.99
C PRO A 202 -6.29 -11.80 -6.26
N HIS A 203 -5.06 -11.59 -6.71
CA HIS A 203 -4.05 -12.63 -6.87
C HIS A 203 -2.73 -12.06 -6.37
N LYS A 204 -2.04 -12.82 -5.51
CA LYS A 204 -0.63 -12.57 -5.25
C LYS A 204 0.14 -12.99 -6.49
N ARG A 205 0.90 -12.05 -7.06
CA ARG A 205 1.95 -12.41 -8.01
C ARG A 205 3.00 -13.20 -7.22
N MET A 206 3.52 -14.25 -7.84
CA MET A 206 4.47 -15.19 -7.23
C MET A 206 5.77 -15.29 -8.06
N SER A 207 5.90 -14.43 -9.07
CA SER A 207 6.95 -14.46 -10.07
C SER A 207 7.81 -13.22 -9.93
N THR A 208 9.13 -13.33 -10.09
CA THR A 208 10.02 -12.18 -10.20
C THR A 208 9.55 -11.17 -11.24
N ASN A 209 9.28 -9.95 -10.81
CA ASN A 209 8.77 -8.87 -11.61
C ASN A 209 9.67 -7.62 -11.53
N THR A 210 9.51 -6.72 -12.50
CA THR A 210 10.19 -5.43 -12.51
C THR A 210 9.18 -4.32 -12.80
N TYR A 211 9.10 -3.38 -11.86
CA TYR A 211 8.20 -2.25 -11.86
C TYR A 211 8.98 -0.97 -12.13
N LYS A 212 8.47 -0.11 -13.01
CA LYS A 212 9.07 1.16 -13.37
C LYS A 212 8.39 2.30 -12.63
N ILE A 213 9.15 2.99 -11.79
CA ILE A 213 8.63 4.14 -11.04
C ILE A 213 8.10 5.21 -12.01
N GLY A 214 6.89 5.70 -11.74
CA GLY A 214 6.17 6.68 -12.53
C GLY A 214 5.26 6.10 -13.62
N SER A 215 5.65 4.97 -14.23
CA SER A 215 4.81 4.26 -15.22
C SER A 215 3.86 3.29 -14.53
N ASP A 216 4.38 2.48 -13.60
CA ASP A 216 3.60 1.58 -12.77
C ASP A 216 3.06 2.35 -11.57
N LYS A 217 1.86 2.93 -11.72
CA LYS A 217 1.27 3.81 -10.70
C LYS A 217 0.92 3.09 -9.40
N LEU A 218 0.46 1.85 -9.49
CA LEU A 218 0.01 1.05 -8.35
C LEU A 218 0.66 -0.33 -8.44
N ILE A 219 1.60 -0.59 -7.54
CA ILE A 219 2.42 -1.79 -7.51
C ILE A 219 1.87 -2.71 -6.42
N TRP A 220 1.53 -3.95 -6.78
CA TRP A 220 1.19 -4.99 -5.83
C TRP A 220 1.89 -6.27 -6.24
N ASP A 221 2.70 -6.78 -5.34
CA ASP A 221 3.40 -8.05 -5.51
C ASP A 221 3.46 -8.79 -4.19
N GLY A 222 3.08 -10.06 -4.20
CA GLY A 222 2.89 -10.85 -2.98
C GLY A 222 3.91 -11.97 -2.82
N GLY A 223 4.88 -12.07 -3.73
CA GLY A 223 5.91 -13.08 -3.69
C GLY A 223 6.71 -13.17 -5.00
N GLY A 224 7.93 -13.66 -4.88
CA GLY A 224 8.91 -13.57 -5.96
C GLY A 224 10.15 -12.88 -5.44
N ILE A 225 10.96 -12.37 -6.37
CA ILE A 225 12.06 -11.45 -6.06
C ILE A 225 11.85 -10.27 -6.99
N ASP A 226 11.35 -9.18 -6.46
CA ASP A 226 10.75 -8.11 -7.24
C ASP A 226 11.60 -6.86 -7.21
N THR A 227 11.61 -6.16 -8.35
CA THR A 227 12.47 -4.99 -8.56
C THR A 227 11.65 -3.75 -8.82
N VAL A 228 11.86 -2.70 -8.04
CA VAL A 228 11.44 -1.34 -8.40
C VAL A 228 12.59 -0.61 -9.07
N SER A 229 12.36 -0.01 -10.23
CA SER A 229 13.41 0.56 -11.07
C SER A 229 13.10 1.98 -11.53
N ALA A 230 14.09 2.85 -11.33
CA ALA A 230 14.19 4.18 -11.90
C ALA A 230 15.34 4.26 -12.94
N ALA A 231 15.88 3.13 -13.42
CA ALA A 231 17.04 3.11 -14.33
C ALA A 231 16.86 3.91 -15.62
N SER A 232 15.63 4.00 -16.11
CA SER A 232 15.26 4.78 -17.31
C SER A 232 14.75 6.19 -17.01
N ALA A 233 14.72 6.59 -15.74
CA ALA A 233 14.23 7.89 -15.31
C ALA A 233 15.10 9.02 -15.85
N LYS A 234 14.45 10.13 -16.20
CA LYS A 234 15.11 11.32 -16.75
C LYS A 234 15.41 12.39 -15.69
N ALA A 235 15.16 12.09 -14.42
CA ALA A 235 15.46 12.90 -13.25
C ALA A 235 15.74 11.98 -12.06
N LYS A 236 16.25 12.55 -10.97
CA LYS A 236 16.42 11.84 -9.70
C LYS A 236 15.13 11.21 -9.19
N ALA A 237 15.25 10.12 -8.45
CA ALA A 237 14.18 9.33 -7.88
C ALA A 237 14.26 9.32 -6.36
N TYR A 238 13.09 9.24 -5.75
CA TYR A 238 12.90 8.76 -4.39
C TYR A 238 12.23 7.40 -4.48
N ILE A 239 12.94 6.37 -4.05
CA ILE A 239 12.46 4.98 -4.01
C ILE A 239 12.30 4.60 -2.55
N ASP A 240 11.12 4.10 -2.21
CA ASP A 240 10.77 3.56 -0.90
C ASP A 240 10.16 2.17 -1.14
N MET A 241 10.84 1.13 -0.67
CA MET A 241 10.47 -0.26 -0.90
C MET A 241 9.49 -0.80 0.15
N ASN A 242 9.15 0.01 1.15
CA ASN A 242 8.17 -0.37 2.17
C ASN A 242 6.77 -0.50 1.55
N ASP A 243 5.97 -1.42 2.08
CA ASP A 243 4.57 -1.50 1.71
C ASP A 243 3.82 -0.23 2.15
N GLY A 244 2.83 0.18 1.36
CA GLY A 244 2.11 1.42 1.63
C GLY A 244 2.99 2.67 1.56
N SER A 245 3.99 2.69 0.68
CA SER A 245 4.88 3.83 0.46
C SER A 245 4.67 4.49 -0.90
N TRP A 246 5.07 5.76 -1.01
CA TRP A 246 4.94 6.55 -2.24
C TRP A 246 6.34 6.87 -2.76
N SER A 247 6.67 6.29 -3.92
CA SER A 247 7.90 6.53 -4.68
C SER A 247 7.66 7.51 -5.83
N TRP A 248 8.68 8.29 -6.22
CA TRP A 248 8.55 9.23 -7.32
C TRP A 248 9.84 9.50 -8.08
N VAL A 249 9.71 9.90 -9.35
CA VAL A 249 10.76 10.50 -10.18
C VAL A 249 10.54 12.02 -10.24
N GLY A 250 11.62 12.78 -10.09
CA GLY A 250 11.61 14.25 -10.05
C GLY A 250 11.14 14.77 -8.69
N LYS A 251 9.84 15.01 -8.56
CA LYS A 251 9.23 15.57 -7.34
C LYS A 251 7.98 14.79 -6.93
N LYS A 252 7.73 14.72 -5.61
CA LYS A 252 6.47 14.21 -5.09
C LYS A 252 5.33 15.13 -5.50
N ALA A 253 4.33 14.57 -6.16
CA ALA A 253 3.18 15.33 -6.62
C ALA A 253 2.03 15.30 -5.59
N LYS A 254 0.92 15.95 -5.91
CA LYS A 254 -0.28 15.96 -5.04
C LYS A 254 -1.17 14.75 -5.33
N SER A 255 -1.13 14.23 -6.55
CA SER A 255 -1.89 13.07 -7.00
C SER A 255 -0.97 11.95 -7.49
N LEU A 256 -1.35 10.71 -7.24
CA LEU A 256 -0.71 9.51 -7.82
C LEU A 256 -0.91 9.44 -9.34
N LEU A 257 -1.93 10.13 -9.87
CA LEU A 257 -2.17 10.23 -11.31
C LEU A 257 -1.13 11.11 -12.00
N ASP A 258 -0.51 12.05 -11.28
CA ASP A 258 0.53 12.92 -11.82
C ASP A 258 1.73 12.10 -12.32
N ASP A 259 2.46 12.63 -13.30
CA ASP A 259 3.62 11.98 -13.87
C ASP A 259 4.70 11.68 -12.83
N GLY A 260 5.40 10.56 -13.04
CA GLY A 260 6.53 10.17 -12.19
C GLY A 260 6.15 9.58 -10.83
N GLN A 261 4.87 9.39 -10.50
CA GLN A 261 4.44 8.85 -9.20
C GLN A 261 4.15 7.34 -9.24
N SER A 262 4.50 6.62 -8.17
CA SER A 262 4.15 5.22 -7.94
C SER A 262 3.83 4.97 -6.47
N TRP A 263 2.82 4.13 -6.22
CA TRP A 263 2.44 3.66 -4.89
C TRP A 263 2.76 2.18 -4.77
N THR A 264 3.58 1.84 -3.79
CA THR A 264 3.78 0.46 -3.34
C THR A 264 2.59 0.11 -2.46
N GLY A 265 1.76 -0.82 -2.94
CA GLY A 265 0.59 -1.32 -2.24
C GLY A 265 0.90 -1.82 -0.84
N HIS A 266 -0.13 -1.95 0.00
CA HIS A 266 0.03 -2.68 1.26
C HIS A 266 0.34 -4.15 1.00
N PHE A 267 0.93 -4.87 1.96
CA PHE A 267 1.25 -6.30 1.79
C PHE A 267 2.14 -6.62 0.58
N THR A 268 2.79 -5.60 0.02
CA THR A 268 3.67 -5.74 -1.13
C THR A 268 5.08 -5.96 -0.64
N GLN A 269 5.74 -6.98 -1.19
CA GLN A 269 7.13 -7.30 -0.88
C GLN A 269 7.98 -6.94 -2.10
N ILE A 270 9.05 -6.18 -1.87
CA ILE A 270 9.99 -5.73 -2.91
C ILE A 270 11.38 -5.93 -2.36
N GLU A 271 12.20 -6.73 -3.03
CA GLU A 271 13.53 -7.11 -2.57
C GLU A 271 14.63 -6.33 -3.30
N LYS A 272 14.33 -5.68 -4.42
CA LYS A 272 15.34 -4.99 -5.23
C LYS A 272 14.95 -3.57 -5.60
N ALA A 273 15.91 -2.68 -5.55
CA ALA A 273 15.81 -1.34 -6.12
C ALA A 273 16.95 -1.07 -7.09
N ILE A 274 16.63 -0.40 -8.19
CA ILE A 274 17.60 0.16 -9.12
C ILE A 274 17.27 1.65 -9.27
N GLY A 275 18.18 2.52 -8.83
CA GLY A 275 18.11 3.94 -9.04
C GLY A 275 18.33 4.33 -10.50
N SER A 276 18.43 5.62 -10.71
CA SER A 276 18.56 6.32 -11.97
C SER A 276 20.04 6.63 -12.26
N ARG A 277 20.29 7.71 -13.00
CA ARG A 277 21.63 8.22 -13.30
C ARG A 277 21.90 9.57 -12.63
N TYR A 278 21.06 9.94 -11.67
CA TYR A 278 21.05 11.21 -10.95
C TYR A 278 21.05 10.93 -9.45
N ASP A 279 21.29 11.96 -8.64
CA ASP A 279 21.34 11.86 -7.17
C ASP A 279 20.02 11.39 -6.56
N ASP A 280 19.92 10.09 -6.30
CA ASP A 280 18.72 9.41 -5.83
C ASP A 280 18.70 9.25 -4.32
N LYS A 281 17.49 9.00 -3.80
CA LYS A 281 17.31 8.54 -2.43
C LYS A 281 16.56 7.23 -2.45
N ILE A 282 17.17 6.19 -1.91
CA ILE A 282 16.63 4.83 -1.90
C ILE A 282 16.53 4.35 -0.45
N VAL A 283 15.35 3.89 -0.08
CA VAL A 283 15.05 3.33 1.25
C VAL A 283 14.50 1.94 1.02
N GLY A 284 15.20 0.92 1.52
CA GLY A 284 14.72 -0.44 1.56
C GLY A 284 13.67 -0.67 2.64
N ASN A 285 13.42 -1.93 2.97
CA ASN A 285 12.39 -2.36 3.91
C ASN A 285 12.97 -3.30 4.98
N GLU A 286 12.16 -4.19 5.56
CA GLU A 286 12.60 -5.13 6.62
C GLU A 286 13.08 -6.49 6.05
N LEU A 287 13.15 -6.61 4.73
CA LEU A 287 13.61 -7.82 4.02
C LEU A 287 15.06 -7.64 3.62
N ASP A 288 15.76 -8.76 3.36
CA ASP A 288 17.07 -8.71 2.70
C ASP A 288 16.94 -8.08 1.30
N ASN A 289 17.48 -6.88 1.13
CA ASN A 289 17.36 -6.06 -0.06
C ASN A 289 18.64 -6.07 -0.90
N THR A 290 18.49 -5.96 -2.23
CA THR A 290 19.59 -5.61 -3.12
C THR A 290 19.32 -4.25 -3.74
N ILE A 291 20.10 -3.26 -3.35
CA ILE A 291 19.89 -1.86 -3.76
C ILE A 291 21.06 -1.39 -4.62
N GLN A 292 20.76 -0.89 -5.81
CA GLN A 292 21.72 -0.27 -6.71
C GLN A 292 21.38 1.21 -6.89
N GLY A 293 22.25 2.13 -6.42
CA GLY A 293 22.11 3.57 -6.59
C GLY A 293 22.18 3.97 -8.07
N GLY A 294 23.29 3.60 -8.72
CA GLY A 294 23.46 3.76 -10.16
C GLY A 294 24.54 4.77 -10.49
N LYS A 295 24.17 5.91 -11.04
CA LYS A 295 25.11 7.04 -11.17
C LYS A 295 24.53 8.22 -10.41
N GLY A 296 25.39 9.15 -9.99
CA GLY A 296 24.98 10.30 -9.20
C GLY A 296 25.48 10.13 -7.79
N ASN A 297 25.20 11.10 -6.93
CA ASN A 297 25.53 11.00 -5.51
C ASN A 297 24.29 10.49 -4.77
N ASP A 298 24.20 9.17 -4.60
CA ASP A 298 23.02 8.51 -4.11
C ASP A 298 23.02 8.41 -2.58
N THR A 299 21.83 8.45 -1.98
CA THR A 299 21.65 8.18 -0.54
C THR A 299 20.86 6.89 -0.37
N ILE A 300 21.49 5.88 0.23
CA ILE A 300 20.94 4.53 0.35
C ILE A 300 20.77 4.19 1.84
N THR A 301 19.55 3.80 2.23
CA THR A 301 19.28 3.11 3.50
C THR A 301 18.82 1.70 3.16
N GLY A 302 19.52 0.69 3.66
CA GLY A 302 19.12 -0.72 3.53
C GLY A 302 17.78 -0.99 4.22
N GLY A 303 17.72 -0.68 5.52
CA GLY A 303 16.55 -1.00 6.33
C GLY A 303 16.90 -2.16 7.25
N GLY A 304 15.92 -2.96 7.65
CA GLY A 304 16.21 -4.20 8.39
C GLY A 304 16.51 -5.35 7.41
N GLY A 305 17.21 -6.38 7.88
CA GLY A 305 17.65 -7.50 7.03
C GLY A 305 19.17 -7.51 6.87
N ALA A 306 19.68 -8.38 6.00
CA ALA A 306 21.07 -8.34 5.54
C ALA A 306 21.07 -7.88 4.08
N ASP A 307 21.39 -6.60 3.89
CA ASP A 307 21.25 -5.95 2.59
C ASP A 307 22.54 -5.98 1.79
N ARG A 308 22.40 -5.96 0.46
CA ARG A 308 23.51 -5.80 -0.48
C ARG A 308 23.40 -4.46 -1.16
N LEU A 309 24.25 -3.54 -0.75
CA LEU A 309 24.18 -2.13 -1.11
C LEU A 309 25.28 -1.79 -2.13
N PHE A 310 24.87 -1.26 -3.27
CA PHE A 310 25.75 -0.79 -4.33
C PHE A 310 25.49 0.71 -4.53
N GLY A 311 26.49 1.55 -4.27
CA GLY A 311 26.41 2.99 -4.55
C GLY A 311 26.43 3.24 -6.05
N GLY A 312 27.37 2.58 -6.74
CA GLY A 312 27.61 2.80 -8.15
C GLY A 312 28.64 3.90 -8.39
N ALA A 313 28.37 4.80 -9.34
CA ALA A 313 29.33 5.85 -9.71
C ALA A 313 28.91 7.20 -9.15
N GLY A 314 29.74 7.77 -8.28
CA GLY A 314 29.51 9.08 -7.70
C GLY A 314 30.14 9.16 -6.32
N ARG A 315 29.55 9.98 -5.45
CA ARG A 315 29.88 10.05 -4.02
C ARG A 315 28.64 9.68 -3.24
N ASP A 316 28.53 8.40 -2.93
CA ASP A 316 27.33 7.82 -2.37
C ASP A 316 27.37 7.87 -0.85
N THR A 317 26.20 7.83 -0.22
CA THR A 317 26.06 7.81 1.24
C THR A 317 25.19 6.64 1.66
N PHE A 318 25.78 5.71 2.40
CA PHE A 318 25.10 4.58 3.03
C PHE A 318 24.70 4.99 4.44
N VAL A 319 23.40 5.02 4.73
CA VAL A 319 22.83 5.60 5.96
C VAL A 319 22.25 4.51 6.84
N PHE A 320 22.72 4.44 8.08
CA PHE A 320 22.24 3.53 9.12
C PHE A 320 21.59 4.36 10.24
N LYS A 321 20.30 4.16 10.48
CA LYS A 321 19.50 4.98 11.42
C LYS A 321 19.27 4.30 12.76
N SER A 322 19.39 2.98 12.80
CA SER A 322 19.28 2.17 14.00
C SER A 322 20.28 1.02 13.96
N TYR A 323 20.57 0.39 15.10
CA TYR A 323 21.42 -0.80 15.11
C TYR A 323 20.80 -1.97 14.34
N ALA A 324 19.47 -2.05 14.29
CA ALA A 324 18.77 -3.03 13.48
C ALA A 324 19.01 -2.81 11.97
N ASP A 325 19.35 -1.58 11.56
CA ASP A 325 19.70 -1.29 10.16
C ASP A 325 21.08 -1.85 9.78
N MET A 326 21.96 -2.11 10.76
CA MET A 326 23.30 -2.65 10.51
C MET A 326 23.27 -4.18 10.43
N GLY A 327 22.51 -4.81 11.34
CA GLY A 327 22.49 -6.25 11.53
C GLY A 327 23.57 -6.78 12.47
N THR A 328 23.36 -7.99 12.99
CA THR A 328 24.27 -8.63 13.96
C THR A 328 25.54 -9.13 13.28
N LEU A 329 26.55 -9.54 14.05
CA LEU A 329 27.78 -10.11 13.47
C LEU A 329 27.58 -11.32 12.53
N GLU A 330 26.43 -11.99 12.58
CA GLU A 330 26.13 -13.15 11.73
C GLU A 330 25.21 -12.83 10.55
N HIS A 331 24.46 -11.71 10.63
CA HIS A 331 23.45 -11.32 9.63
C HIS A 331 23.40 -9.80 9.56
N HIS A 332 24.20 -9.23 8.64
CA HIS A 332 24.41 -7.80 8.50
C HIS A 332 24.61 -7.34 7.06
N ASP A 333 24.54 -6.03 6.87
CA ASP A 333 24.67 -5.39 5.57
C ASP A 333 26.06 -5.52 4.94
N GLU A 334 26.06 -5.67 3.62
CA GLU A 334 27.24 -5.67 2.77
C GLU A 334 27.22 -4.46 1.83
N ILE A 335 28.19 -3.56 2.00
CA ILE A 335 28.49 -2.52 1.01
C ILE A 335 29.42 -3.11 -0.04
N MET A 336 28.92 -3.25 -1.26
CA MET A 336 29.51 -4.11 -2.28
C MET A 336 30.55 -3.43 -3.18
N ASP A 337 30.54 -2.10 -3.25
CA ASP A 337 31.33 -1.35 -4.23
C ASP A 337 31.89 -0.01 -3.75
N LEU A 338 32.04 0.16 -2.43
CA LEU A 338 32.53 1.38 -1.79
C LEU A 338 33.74 2.00 -2.52
N GLN A 339 33.68 3.31 -2.78
CA GLN A 339 34.65 4.08 -3.55
C GLN A 339 35.21 5.27 -2.76
N PRO A 340 36.37 5.83 -3.16
CA PRO A 340 36.87 7.06 -2.58
C PRO A 340 35.87 8.22 -2.74
N GLY A 341 35.43 8.77 -1.62
CA GLY A 341 34.46 9.88 -1.56
C GLY A 341 33.06 9.45 -1.12
N ASP A 342 32.78 8.14 -1.11
CA ASP A 342 31.59 7.59 -0.48
C ASP A 342 31.65 7.76 1.05
N LYS A 343 30.48 7.69 1.67
CA LYS A 343 30.32 7.90 3.10
C LYS A 343 29.46 6.83 3.73
N ILE A 344 29.79 6.52 4.98
CA ILE A 344 28.93 5.75 5.87
C ILE A 344 28.41 6.73 6.93
N ASP A 345 27.11 6.94 6.97
CA ASP A 345 26.43 7.87 7.86
C ASP A 345 25.84 7.12 9.05
N LEU A 346 26.48 7.31 10.21
CA LEU A 346 26.11 6.68 11.49
C LEU A 346 25.63 7.73 12.51
N ARG A 347 25.39 8.97 12.08
CA ARG A 347 25.06 10.09 13.00
C ARG A 347 23.88 9.80 13.90
N ALA A 348 22.89 9.08 13.37
CA ALA A 348 21.69 8.69 14.10
C ALA A 348 21.97 7.71 15.25
N LEU A 349 23.07 6.95 15.17
CA LEU A 349 23.50 6.01 16.20
C LEU A 349 24.33 6.67 17.30
N HIS A 350 24.73 7.94 17.12
CA HIS A 350 25.63 8.66 18.03
C HIS A 350 26.97 7.93 18.26
N THR A 351 27.48 7.27 17.21
CA THR A 351 28.67 6.43 17.28
C THR A 351 29.95 7.23 17.51
N THR A 352 30.85 6.71 18.34
CA THR A 352 32.23 7.19 18.48
C THR A 352 33.19 6.27 17.73
N PHE A 353 33.81 6.76 16.66
CA PHE A 353 34.77 5.98 15.89
C PHE A 353 36.16 6.02 16.54
N LEU A 354 36.71 4.84 16.83
CA LEU A 354 37.99 4.67 17.52
C LEU A 354 39.17 4.50 16.56
N GLY A 355 38.91 4.31 15.26
CA GLY A 355 39.94 4.04 14.26
C GLY A 355 39.89 2.60 13.73
N THR A 356 41.07 2.08 13.38
CA THR A 356 41.21 0.86 12.58
C THR A 356 42.07 -0.15 13.32
N GLY A 357 41.65 -1.41 13.38
CA GLY A 357 42.33 -2.47 14.16
C GLY A 357 42.07 -3.86 13.63
N ALA A 358 42.65 -4.87 14.28
CA ALA A 358 42.54 -6.28 13.87
C ALA A 358 41.50 -7.07 14.69
N SER A 359 41.05 -6.51 15.81
CA SER A 359 40.21 -7.19 16.79
C SER A 359 39.49 -6.20 17.70
N ASP A 360 38.54 -6.72 18.47
CA ASP A 360 37.72 -5.96 19.43
C ASP A 360 38.53 -5.39 20.61
N ALA A 361 39.86 -5.56 20.62
CA ALA A 361 40.73 -4.93 21.62
C ALA A 361 40.59 -3.40 21.65
N LEU A 362 40.17 -2.75 20.55
CA LEU A 362 39.87 -1.32 20.53
C LEU A 362 38.62 -0.97 21.35
N LEU A 363 37.69 -1.89 21.51
CA LEU A 363 36.45 -1.71 22.28
C LEU A 363 36.65 -1.96 23.78
N SER A 364 37.87 -2.31 24.23
CA SER A 364 38.13 -2.73 25.62
C SER A 364 37.79 -1.68 26.69
N SER A 365 37.50 -0.44 26.30
CA SER A 365 37.02 0.59 27.23
C SER A 365 35.57 0.35 27.70
N GLY A 366 34.81 -0.51 27.01
CA GLY A 366 33.44 -0.87 27.38
C GLY A 366 32.49 0.33 27.39
N VAL A 367 32.65 1.23 26.42
CA VAL A 367 31.75 2.38 26.27
C VAL A 367 30.79 2.08 25.12
N ALA A 368 29.49 2.10 25.44
CA ALA A 368 28.43 1.90 24.48
C ALA A 368 28.50 2.90 23.32
N GLY A 369 28.18 2.43 22.11
CA GLY A 369 28.20 3.21 20.88
C GLY A 369 29.60 3.41 20.29
N GLN A 370 30.60 2.65 20.72
CA GLN A 370 31.93 2.68 20.12
C GLN A 370 31.99 1.81 18.87
N ALA A 371 32.68 2.28 17.83
CA ALA A 371 32.91 1.51 16.63
C ALA A 371 34.35 1.60 16.14
N TYR A 372 34.79 0.57 15.43
CA TYR A 372 36.10 0.53 14.79
C TYR A 372 36.03 -0.27 13.49
N PHE A 373 36.94 -0.01 12.57
CA PHE A 373 37.07 -0.81 11.36
C PHE A 373 38.05 -1.97 11.59
N ASN A 374 37.56 -3.20 11.44
CA ASN A 374 38.35 -4.41 11.49
C ASN A 374 38.92 -4.74 10.10
N TRP A 375 40.22 -4.52 9.90
CA TRP A 375 40.86 -4.77 8.61
C TRP A 375 41.05 -6.27 8.30
N SER A 376 40.97 -7.15 9.31
CA SER A 376 41.14 -8.59 9.09
C SER A 376 39.87 -9.23 8.54
N THR A 377 38.70 -8.75 8.96
CA THR A 377 37.39 -9.21 8.48
C THR A 377 36.77 -8.29 7.44
N GLN A 378 37.34 -7.09 7.23
CA GLN A 378 36.80 -6.04 6.36
C GLN A 378 35.41 -5.55 6.82
N GLU A 379 35.24 -5.43 8.14
CA GLU A 379 33.98 -5.04 8.77
C GLU A 379 34.14 -3.75 9.58
N LEU A 380 33.16 -2.86 9.51
CA LEU A 380 32.95 -1.88 10.57
C LEU A 380 32.17 -2.57 11.68
N ARG A 381 32.75 -2.61 12.87
CA ARG A 381 32.19 -3.28 14.05
C ARG A 381 31.79 -2.27 15.10
N LEU A 382 30.66 -2.50 15.76
CA LEU A 382 30.09 -1.59 16.75
C LEU A 382 29.69 -2.34 18.03
N ASP A 383 30.15 -1.82 19.17
CA ASP A 383 29.73 -2.19 20.52
C ASP A 383 28.57 -1.26 20.92
N ALA A 384 27.35 -1.81 20.99
CA ALA A 384 26.15 -1.04 21.26
C ALA A 384 25.84 -0.97 22.76
N ASP A 385 26.21 -1.97 23.55
CA ASP A 385 25.85 -2.09 24.96
C ASP A 385 26.97 -1.69 25.94
N GLY A 386 28.19 -1.52 25.45
CA GLY A 386 29.38 -1.17 26.22
C GLY A 386 30.03 -2.37 26.93
N ASN A 387 29.80 -3.60 26.49
CA ASN A 387 30.41 -4.78 27.09
C ASN A 387 31.88 -5.00 26.65
N GLY A 388 32.38 -4.18 25.71
CA GLY A 388 33.73 -4.24 25.19
C GLY A 388 33.93 -5.25 24.06
N THR A 389 32.84 -5.75 23.48
CA THR A 389 32.81 -6.63 22.30
C THR A 389 31.80 -6.09 21.29
N ALA A 390 31.99 -6.39 20.01
CA ALA A 390 31.09 -5.90 18.98
C ALA A 390 29.76 -6.68 18.97
N ASP A 391 28.64 -5.97 18.83
CA ASP A 391 27.29 -6.53 18.70
C ASP A 391 26.82 -6.51 17.24
N PHE A 392 27.22 -5.49 16.48
CA PHE A 392 26.78 -5.21 15.12
C PHE A 392 27.97 -5.05 14.16
N ALA A 393 27.74 -5.36 12.88
CA ALA A 393 28.75 -5.24 11.83
C ALA A 393 28.17 -4.64 10.54
N ILE A 394 29.04 -4.10 9.70
CA ILE A 394 28.78 -3.84 8.28
C ILE A 394 29.99 -4.35 7.50
N SER A 395 29.76 -5.24 6.53
CA SER A 395 30.80 -5.74 5.63
C SER A 395 31.08 -4.74 4.53
N MET A 396 32.36 -4.59 4.19
CA MET A 396 32.79 -3.68 3.12
C MET A 396 33.62 -4.43 2.09
N HIS A 397 33.07 -4.57 0.89
CA HIS A 397 33.71 -5.30 -0.19
C HIS A 397 34.44 -4.33 -1.14
N ARG A 398 35.72 -4.05 -0.86
CA ARG A 398 36.77 -3.77 -1.87
C ARG A 398 38.16 -3.65 -1.25
N ASN A 399 39.15 -4.20 -1.94
CA ASN A 399 40.56 -4.33 -1.55
C ASN A 399 41.43 -3.04 -1.57
N ALA A 400 40.87 -1.83 -1.76
CA ALA A 400 41.67 -0.66 -2.17
C ALA A 400 41.34 0.67 -1.48
N ILE A 401 40.54 0.67 -0.43
CA ILE A 401 40.37 1.87 0.40
C ILE A 401 41.36 1.74 1.56
N ASP A 402 42.34 2.66 1.58
CA ASP A 402 43.12 2.91 2.79
C ASP A 402 42.10 3.12 3.92
N PRO A 403 42.14 2.38 5.04
CA PRO A 403 41.24 2.60 6.17
C PRO A 403 41.14 4.08 6.61
N GLY A 404 42.13 4.92 6.32
CA GLY A 404 42.11 6.37 6.51
C GLY A 404 41.29 7.19 5.50
N ALA A 405 40.81 6.59 4.41
CA ALA A 405 39.94 7.21 3.40
C ALA A 405 38.45 6.89 3.61
N LEU A 406 38.12 6.07 4.61
CA LEU A 406 36.74 5.86 5.05
C LEU A 406 36.21 7.15 5.68
N VAL A 407 35.20 7.76 5.07
CA VAL A 407 34.55 8.93 5.66
C VAL A 407 33.30 8.47 6.38
N MET A 408 33.45 8.22 7.68
CA MET A 408 32.32 8.15 8.59
C MET A 408 31.93 9.55 9.02
N ILE A 409 30.65 9.88 8.88
CA ILE A 409 30.08 11.17 9.28
C ILE A 409 29.09 11.02 10.40
#